data_AF-A0A382EPT2-F1
#
_entry.id   AF-A0A382EPT2-F1
#
_cell.length_a   1.000
_cell.length_b   1.000
_cell.length_c   1.000
_cell.angle_alpha   90.00
_cell.angle_beta   90.00
_cell.angle_gamma   90.00
#
_symmetry.space_group_name_H-M   'P 1'
#
loop_
_entity.id
_entity.type
_entity.pdbx_description
1 polymer ?
#
loop_
_entity_poly.entity_id
_entity_poly.type
_entity_poly.pdbx_seq_one_letter_code
_entity_poly.pdbx_strand_id
1 'polypeptide(L)'
;MRGDLAVASVQVVDDLGLRVELESSPERIVSLSPHLTELLFSLGVGEKIVATVEHSDYPPAAQEIPRLGDAFSLSVEAIIDLSPDLILAWSTGGNQRTLAQLRELGYVIYLSEARSLEAIGRAAAQLGALVGKAETGLQLEADYLKQLSVIRTSTKSEPEPSIFFQISDEQLYTVNGDHLIGQAITACGGRNIFGELDMVVPMVSLESVLDANPDLILVASPYEGFVTRWSDAWDGLG
;
A
#
# COMPACT_ATOMS: atom_id res chain seq x y z
N MET A 1 46.27 -4.56 15.15
CA MET A 1 45.47 -4.45 13.91
C MET A 1 44.10 -5.01 14.21
N ARG A 2 43.13 -4.12 14.47
CA ARG A 2 41.70 -4.49 14.50
C ARG A 2 41.26 -4.54 13.04
N GLY A 3 40.76 -5.68 12.58
CA GLY A 3 40.16 -5.78 11.26
C GLY A 3 38.84 -5.03 11.26
N ASP A 4 38.73 -4.01 10.40
CA ASP A 4 37.45 -3.44 10.03
C ASP A 4 36.64 -4.55 9.34
N LEU A 5 35.64 -5.08 10.05
CA LEU A 5 34.59 -5.86 9.43
C LEU A 5 33.79 -4.86 8.59
N ALA A 6 34.03 -4.86 7.28
CA ALA A 6 33.19 -4.15 6.33
C ALA A 6 31.74 -4.61 6.54
N VAL A 7 30.90 -3.72 7.07
CA VAL A 7 29.45 -3.91 7.05
C VAL A 7 29.08 -3.96 5.57
N ALA A 8 28.53 -5.08 5.12
CA ALA A 8 28.17 -5.22 3.71
C ALA A 8 27.07 -4.22 3.39
N SER A 9 27.28 -3.38 2.37
CA SER A 9 26.22 -2.51 1.86
C SER A 9 25.04 -3.36 1.40
N VAL A 10 23.84 -2.89 1.70
CA VAL A 10 22.60 -3.54 1.28
C VAL A 10 22.07 -2.80 0.06
N GLN A 11 21.76 -3.55 -0.99
CA GLN A 11 21.17 -3.02 -2.20
C GLN A 11 19.88 -3.76 -2.53
N VAL A 12 18.83 -3.00 -2.82
CA VAL A 12 17.57 -3.50 -3.33
C VAL A 12 17.15 -2.68 -4.56
N VAL A 13 16.21 -3.22 -5.32
CA VAL A 13 15.54 -2.49 -6.40
C VAL A 13 14.12 -2.22 -5.92
N ASP A 14 13.69 -0.97 -5.94
CA ASP A 14 12.33 -0.58 -5.55
C ASP A 14 11.29 -0.89 -6.64
N ASP A 15 10.02 -0.59 -6.39
CA ASP A 15 8.92 -0.92 -7.31
C ASP A 15 8.98 -0.13 -8.64
N LEU A 16 9.76 0.96 -8.68
CA LEU A 16 10.01 1.73 -9.91
C LEU A 16 11.27 1.30 -10.65
N GLY A 17 11.95 0.25 -10.18
CA GLY A 17 13.20 -0.22 -10.79
C GLY A 17 14.42 0.60 -10.39
N LEU A 18 14.31 1.50 -9.40
CA LEU A 18 15.43 2.29 -8.91
C LEU A 18 16.25 1.48 -7.91
N ARG A 19 17.58 1.61 -8.01
CA ARG A 19 18.49 1.01 -7.02
C ARG A 19 18.49 1.86 -5.76
N VAL A 20 18.19 1.21 -4.64
CA VAL A 20 18.27 1.78 -3.29
C VAL A 20 19.42 1.08 -2.59
N GLU A 21 20.41 1.86 -2.15
CA GLU A 21 21.61 1.36 -1.51
C GLU A 21 21.81 2.05 -0.16
N LEU A 22 22.10 1.24 0.87
CA LEU A 22 22.44 1.70 2.21
C LEU A 22 23.75 1.06 2.63
N GLU A 23 24.63 1.84 3.26
CA GLU A 23 25.91 1.35 3.78
C GLU A 23 25.73 0.42 4.99
N SER A 24 24.63 0.58 5.72
CA SER A 24 24.25 -0.24 6.88
C SER A 24 22.73 -0.28 7.04
N SER A 25 22.22 -1.13 7.93
CA SER A 25 20.81 -1.08 8.35
C SER A 25 20.46 0.33 8.85
N PRO A 26 19.34 0.92 8.41
CA PRO A 26 18.88 2.23 8.85
C PRO A 26 18.49 2.19 10.34
N GLU A 27 18.75 3.25 11.07
CA GLU A 27 18.37 3.47 12.48
C GLU A 27 17.31 4.57 12.62
N ARG A 28 17.08 5.39 11.59
CA ARG A 28 16.12 6.52 11.61
C ARG A 28 15.28 6.56 10.34
N ILE A 29 14.14 5.90 10.38
CA ILE A 29 13.25 5.75 9.22
C ILE A 29 12.12 6.77 9.27
N VAL A 30 11.89 7.49 8.18
CA VAL A 30 10.66 8.28 7.97
C VAL A 30 9.75 7.50 7.03
N SER A 31 8.55 7.15 7.49
CA SER A 31 7.55 6.39 6.72
C SER A 31 6.42 7.30 6.23
N LEU A 32 6.42 7.62 4.94
CA LEU A 32 5.47 8.56 4.34
C LEU A 32 4.23 7.88 3.74
N SER A 33 3.87 6.69 4.24
CA SER A 33 2.67 5.97 3.81
C SER A 33 2.19 4.97 4.87
N PRO A 34 0.88 4.83 5.12
CA PRO A 34 0.34 3.87 6.09
C PRO A 34 0.83 2.43 5.88
N HIS A 35 0.74 1.89 4.65
CA HIS A 35 1.13 0.50 4.40
C HIS A 35 2.62 0.23 4.64
N LEU A 36 3.48 1.23 4.41
CA LEU A 36 4.91 1.11 4.67
C LEU A 36 5.20 1.10 6.18
N THR A 37 4.44 1.87 6.96
CA THR A 37 4.49 1.82 8.42
C THR A 37 4.13 0.42 8.91
N GLU A 38 3.03 -0.15 8.42
CA GLU A 38 2.60 -1.51 8.81
C GLU A 38 3.63 -2.59 8.43
N LEU A 39 4.26 -2.49 7.25
CA LEU A 39 5.31 -3.40 6.83
C LEU A 39 6.55 -3.32 7.75
N LEU A 40 6.98 -2.13 8.16
CA LEU A 40 8.08 -1.97 9.10
C LEU A 40 7.78 -2.58 10.48
N PHE A 41 6.56 -2.42 10.97
CA PHE A 41 6.12 -3.10 12.19
C PHE A 41 6.08 -4.63 12.03
N SER A 42 5.60 -5.13 10.88
CA SER A 42 5.59 -6.56 10.57
C SER A 42 7.00 -7.17 10.49
N LEU A 43 7.97 -6.37 10.04
CA LEU A 43 9.39 -6.72 10.01
C LEU A 43 10.08 -6.63 11.39
N GLY A 44 9.36 -6.13 12.41
CA GLY A 44 9.89 -5.98 13.78
C GLY A 44 10.95 -4.89 13.89
N VAL A 45 10.76 -3.77 13.15
CA VAL A 45 11.62 -2.57 13.20
C VAL A 45 10.82 -1.28 13.38
N GLY A 46 9.59 -1.38 13.92
CA GLY A 46 8.70 -0.23 14.13
C GLY A 46 9.30 0.84 15.06
N GLU A 47 10.19 0.44 15.98
CA GLU A 47 10.91 1.33 16.88
C GLU A 47 11.93 2.25 16.19
N LYS A 48 12.33 1.92 14.95
CA LYS A 48 13.25 2.72 14.14
C LYS A 48 12.53 3.87 13.41
N ILE A 49 11.20 3.91 13.48
CA ILE A 49 10.41 4.92 12.79
C ILE A 49 10.41 6.21 13.62
N VAL A 50 10.99 7.27 13.08
CA VAL A 50 11.11 8.57 13.77
C VAL A 50 9.97 9.52 13.45
N ALA A 51 9.31 9.33 12.30
CA ALA A 51 8.08 10.04 11.96
C ALA A 51 7.30 9.32 10.86
N THR A 52 6.02 9.68 10.77
CA THR A 52 5.02 9.08 9.89
C THR A 52 4.06 10.13 9.34
N VAL A 53 3.07 9.72 8.54
CA VAL A 53 1.97 10.56 8.05
C VAL A 53 0.64 10.21 8.71
N GLU A 54 -0.36 11.07 8.51
CA GLU A 54 -1.74 10.77 8.91
C GLU A 54 -2.19 9.39 8.41
N HIS A 55 -3.12 8.77 9.15
CA HIS A 55 -3.63 7.40 8.94
C HIS A 55 -2.59 6.26 9.07
N SER A 56 -1.34 6.53 9.46
CA SER A 56 -0.35 5.50 9.80
C SER A 56 -0.53 4.96 11.23
N ASP A 57 -1.73 4.50 11.57
CA ASP A 57 -2.19 4.25 12.96
C ASP A 57 -2.25 2.77 13.38
N TYR A 58 -1.76 1.87 12.51
CA TYR A 58 -1.65 0.43 12.77
C TYR A 58 -0.18 -0.04 12.74
N PRO A 59 0.23 -0.98 13.62
CA PRO A 59 -0.48 -1.47 14.80
C PRO A 59 -0.68 -0.34 15.83
N PRO A 60 -1.40 -0.55 16.95
CA PRO A 60 -1.66 0.53 17.93
C PRO A 60 -0.41 1.28 18.41
N ALA A 61 0.75 0.62 18.46
CA ALA A 61 2.03 1.26 18.79
C ALA A 61 2.45 2.36 17.79
N ALA A 62 1.97 2.33 16.54
CA ALA A 62 2.23 3.34 15.54
C ALA A 62 1.59 4.70 15.87
N GLN A 63 0.56 4.73 16.73
CA GLN A 63 -0.13 5.96 17.13
C GLN A 63 0.75 6.89 17.98
N GLU A 64 1.78 6.34 18.64
CA GLU A 64 2.72 7.10 19.46
C GLU A 64 3.82 7.80 18.62
N ILE A 65 3.92 7.48 17.32
CA ILE A 65 4.95 8.04 16.44
C ILE A 65 4.51 9.43 15.96
N PRO A 66 5.39 10.45 16.00
CA PRO A 66 5.08 11.78 15.49
C PRO A 66 4.58 11.78 14.04
N ARG A 67 3.57 12.62 13.76
CA ARG A 67 3.02 12.82 12.40
C ARG A 67 3.58 14.10 11.78
N LEU A 68 4.03 14.01 10.53
CA LEU A 68 4.47 15.16 9.73
C LEU A 68 3.30 15.88 9.04
N GLY A 69 2.08 15.40 9.24
CA GLY A 69 0.85 15.88 8.61
C GLY A 69 0.31 14.89 7.58
N ASP A 70 -0.57 15.39 6.73
CA ASP A 70 -1.13 14.65 5.61
C ASP A 70 -0.07 14.31 4.57
N ALA A 71 -0.20 13.14 3.96
CA ALA A 71 0.63 12.65 2.88
C ALA A 71 0.52 13.50 1.59
N PHE A 72 -0.24 14.60 1.55
CA PHE A 72 -0.26 15.52 0.42
C PHE A 72 0.42 16.88 0.71
N SER A 73 0.84 17.12 1.96
CA SER A 73 1.40 18.40 2.40
C SER A 73 2.56 18.23 3.37
N LEU A 74 3.63 17.57 2.93
CA LEU A 74 4.82 17.35 3.76
C LEU A 74 5.77 18.56 3.79
N SER A 75 6.30 18.87 4.97
CA SER A 75 7.39 19.83 5.14
C SER A 75 8.76 19.17 4.94
N VAL A 76 9.50 19.62 3.93
CA VAL A 76 10.89 19.18 3.69
C VAL A 76 11.78 19.50 4.88
N GLU A 77 11.64 20.69 5.48
CA GLU A 77 12.44 21.12 6.63
C GLU A 77 12.24 20.20 7.84
N ALA A 78 10.99 19.82 8.12
CA ALA A 78 10.69 18.89 9.21
C ALA A 78 11.29 17.50 8.99
N ILE A 79 11.35 17.01 7.75
CA ILE A 79 12.01 15.75 7.41
C ILE A 79 13.53 15.88 7.60
N ILE A 80 14.13 17.00 7.19
CA ILE A 80 15.56 17.26 7.34
C ILE A 80 15.97 17.30 8.81
N ASP A 81 15.19 17.98 9.65
CA ASP A 81 15.45 18.11 11.09
C ASP A 81 15.45 16.75 11.80
N LEU A 82 14.72 15.77 11.28
CA LEU A 82 14.73 14.40 11.79
C LEU A 82 15.97 13.61 11.37
N SER A 83 16.76 14.08 10.41
CA SER A 83 17.98 13.42 9.92
C SER A 83 17.79 11.92 9.64
N PRO A 84 16.81 11.53 8.81
CA PRO A 84 16.59 10.13 8.48
C PRO A 84 17.73 9.57 7.62
N ASP A 85 18.01 8.28 7.79
CA ASP A 85 18.89 7.50 6.91
C ASP A 85 18.12 6.78 5.80
N LEU A 86 16.80 6.59 5.99
CA LEU A 86 15.91 6.03 4.99
C LEU A 86 14.55 6.73 5.02
N ILE A 87 14.06 7.09 3.83
CA ILE A 87 12.70 7.59 3.62
C ILE A 87 11.94 6.56 2.79
N LEU A 88 10.80 6.10 3.31
CA LEU A 88 9.88 5.23 2.59
C LEU A 88 8.70 6.05 2.08
N ALA A 89 8.36 5.96 0.80
CA ALA A 89 7.22 6.69 0.25
C ALA A 89 6.44 5.87 -0.78
N TRP A 90 5.15 6.19 -0.92
CA TRP A 90 4.32 5.70 -2.01
C TRP A 90 4.49 6.60 -3.24
N SER A 91 4.85 6.01 -4.39
CA SER A 91 5.13 6.80 -5.59
C SER A 91 3.92 7.61 -6.04
N THR A 92 2.71 7.08 -6.06
CA THR A 92 1.53 7.88 -6.44
C THR A 92 0.85 8.62 -5.28
N GLY A 93 1.47 8.66 -4.10
CA GLY A 93 0.90 9.25 -2.87
C GLY A 93 0.93 10.78 -2.76
N GLY A 94 1.12 11.54 -3.85
CA GLY A 94 0.96 13.00 -3.85
C GLY A 94 2.19 13.87 -3.51
N ASN A 95 3.28 13.30 -3.00
CA ASN A 95 4.46 14.07 -2.54
C ASN A 95 5.63 14.18 -3.53
N GLN A 96 5.38 14.00 -4.83
CA GLN A 96 6.47 13.86 -5.82
C GLN A 96 7.48 15.01 -5.81
N ARG A 97 7.02 16.25 -5.63
CA ARG A 97 7.90 17.43 -5.53
C ARG A 97 8.80 17.37 -4.30
N THR A 98 8.24 17.05 -3.13
CA THR A 98 8.97 16.93 -1.86
C THR A 98 10.00 15.81 -1.95
N LEU A 99 9.63 14.64 -2.50
CA LEU A 99 10.53 13.50 -2.68
C LEU A 99 11.68 13.82 -3.64
N ALA A 100 11.41 14.56 -4.73
CA ALA A 100 12.46 15.02 -5.65
C ALA A 100 13.47 15.94 -4.94
N GLN A 101 13.01 16.90 -4.15
CA GLN A 101 13.88 17.80 -3.38
C GLN A 101 14.73 17.04 -2.36
N LEU A 102 14.15 16.10 -1.62
CA LEU A 102 14.90 15.27 -0.66
C LEU A 102 15.96 14.42 -1.36
N ARG A 103 15.65 13.86 -2.54
CA ARG A 103 16.62 13.11 -3.34
C ARG A 103 17.78 14.00 -3.83
N GLU A 104 17.51 15.22 -4.27
CA GLU A 104 18.55 16.20 -4.66
C GLU A 104 19.47 16.57 -3.49
N LEU A 105 18.95 16.54 -2.26
CA LEU A 105 19.71 16.75 -1.03
C LEU A 105 20.49 15.50 -0.57
N GLY A 106 20.38 14.39 -1.30
CA GLY A 106 21.15 13.17 -1.04
C GLY A 106 20.48 12.16 -0.09
N TYR A 107 19.21 12.35 0.26
CA TYR A 107 18.49 11.35 1.05
C TYR A 107 18.23 10.08 0.23
N VAL A 108 18.37 8.93 0.91
CA VAL A 108 18.01 7.63 0.34
C VAL A 108 16.50 7.44 0.46
N ILE A 109 15.85 7.23 -0.67
CA ILE A 109 14.39 7.10 -0.76
C ILE A 109 14.04 5.77 -1.44
N TYR A 110 13.24 4.95 -0.76
CA TYR A 110 12.61 3.77 -1.33
C TYR A 110 11.18 4.12 -1.76
N LEU A 111 10.85 3.84 -3.03
CA LEU A 111 9.51 4.06 -3.58
C LEU A 111 8.76 2.75 -3.72
N SER A 112 7.64 2.65 -3.00
CA SER A 112 6.67 1.57 -3.19
C SER A 112 5.63 1.97 -4.22
N GLU A 113 5.22 1.02 -5.04
CA GLU A 113 4.19 1.12 -6.07
C GLU A 113 3.73 -0.30 -6.47
N ALA A 114 3.14 -1.04 -5.53
CA ALA A 114 2.71 -2.41 -5.75
C ALA A 114 1.61 -2.48 -6.83
N ARG A 115 1.91 -3.11 -7.97
CA ARG A 115 0.96 -3.30 -9.10
C ARG A 115 0.35 -4.69 -9.20
N SER A 116 0.67 -5.56 -8.26
CA SER A 116 0.08 -6.91 -8.18
C SER A 116 -0.03 -7.33 -6.73
N LEU A 117 -0.96 -8.23 -6.42
CA LEU A 117 -1.03 -8.83 -5.09
C LEU A 117 0.32 -9.46 -4.70
N GLU A 118 0.97 -10.17 -5.62
CA GLU A 118 2.30 -10.75 -5.41
C GLU A 118 3.39 -9.70 -5.14
N ALA A 119 3.24 -8.47 -5.66
CA ALA A 119 4.18 -7.38 -5.37
C ALA A 119 4.15 -6.97 -3.90
N ILE A 120 3.03 -7.15 -3.20
CA ILE A 120 2.94 -6.86 -1.76
C ILE A 120 3.89 -7.77 -0.98
N GLY A 121 3.91 -9.06 -1.30
CA GLY A 121 4.86 -10.01 -0.73
C GLY A 121 6.31 -9.63 -1.04
N ARG A 122 6.61 -9.30 -2.30
CA ARG A 122 7.95 -8.85 -2.71
C ARG A 122 8.41 -7.60 -1.98
N ALA A 123 7.51 -6.64 -1.76
CA ALA A 123 7.81 -5.42 -1.01
C ALA A 123 8.23 -5.74 0.44
N ALA A 124 7.61 -6.73 1.08
CA ALA A 124 8.04 -7.19 2.41
C ALA A 124 9.45 -7.78 2.39
N ALA A 125 9.80 -8.59 1.38
CA ALA A 125 11.15 -9.13 1.22
C ALA A 125 12.20 -8.05 0.92
N GLN A 126 11.89 -7.12 0.01
CA GLN A 126 12.77 -5.99 -0.34
C GLN A 126 13.02 -5.08 0.86
N LEU A 127 11.96 -4.65 1.56
CA LEU A 127 12.11 -3.84 2.77
C LEU A 127 12.83 -4.63 3.87
N GLY A 128 12.52 -5.91 4.04
CA GLY A 128 13.22 -6.78 4.98
C GLY A 128 14.71 -6.82 4.74
N ALA A 129 15.15 -6.99 3.49
CA ALA A 129 16.58 -6.90 3.16
C ALA A 129 17.14 -5.52 3.53
N LEU A 130 16.49 -4.44 3.10
CA LEU A 130 16.92 -3.06 3.30
C LEU A 130 17.08 -2.68 4.78
N VAL A 131 16.20 -3.18 5.65
CA VAL A 131 16.21 -2.86 7.09
C VAL A 131 17.01 -3.86 7.94
N GLY A 132 17.72 -4.80 7.33
CA GLY A 132 18.53 -5.80 8.06
C GLY A 132 17.71 -6.94 8.67
N LYS A 133 16.53 -7.22 8.11
CA LYS A 133 15.57 -8.27 8.48
C LYS A 133 15.27 -9.20 7.30
N ALA A 134 16.28 -9.52 6.49
CA ALA A 134 16.10 -10.26 5.23
C ALA A 134 15.36 -11.59 5.41
N GLU A 135 15.70 -12.37 6.45
CA GLU A 135 15.04 -13.64 6.75
C GLU A 135 13.55 -13.44 7.09
N THR A 136 13.23 -12.46 7.94
CA THR A 136 11.85 -12.10 8.28
C THR A 136 11.07 -11.63 7.06
N GLY A 137 11.67 -10.79 6.20
CA GLY A 137 11.03 -10.32 4.97
C GLY A 137 10.71 -11.46 3.99
N LEU A 138 11.65 -12.39 3.78
CA LEU A 138 11.43 -13.57 2.93
C LEU A 138 10.36 -14.50 3.52
N GLN A 139 10.32 -14.64 4.84
CA GLN A 139 9.27 -15.43 5.50
C GLN A 139 7.89 -14.79 5.33
N LEU A 140 7.77 -13.47 5.51
CA LEU A 140 6.52 -12.73 5.29
C LEU A 140 6.05 -12.85 3.84
N GLU A 141 6.95 -12.72 2.86
CA GLU A 141 6.62 -12.94 1.45
C GLU A 141 6.07 -14.36 1.22
N ALA A 142 6.78 -15.38 1.71
CA ALA A 142 6.39 -16.77 1.52
C ALA A 142 5.02 -17.08 2.16
N ASP A 143 4.78 -16.59 3.37
CA ASP A 143 3.50 -16.78 4.07
C ASP A 143 2.36 -16.05 3.38
N TYR A 144 2.59 -14.81 2.93
CA TYR A 144 1.60 -14.05 2.16
C TYR A 144 1.23 -14.75 0.85
N LEU A 145 2.22 -15.16 0.04
CA LEU A 145 1.97 -15.83 -1.24
C LEU A 145 1.27 -17.18 -1.04
N LYS A 146 1.59 -17.90 0.04
CA LYS A 146 0.89 -19.12 0.41
C LYS A 146 -0.58 -18.84 0.74
N GLN A 147 -0.87 -17.83 1.55
CA GLN A 147 -2.26 -17.43 1.87
C GLN A 147 -3.03 -17.01 0.61
N LEU A 148 -2.42 -16.18 -0.24
CA LEU A 148 -3.00 -15.78 -1.51
C LEU A 148 -3.33 -16.98 -2.41
N SER A 149 -2.44 -17.98 -2.47
CA SER A 149 -2.67 -19.21 -3.23
C SER A 149 -3.83 -20.03 -2.67
N VAL A 150 -3.96 -20.10 -1.34
CA VAL A 150 -5.07 -20.78 -0.67
C VAL A 150 -6.37 -20.09 -1.05
N ILE A 151 -6.47 -18.77 -0.90
CA ILE A 151 -7.67 -17.98 -1.24
C ILE A 151 -8.09 -18.23 -2.70
N ARG A 152 -7.15 -18.19 -3.66
CA ARG A 152 -7.45 -18.43 -5.08
C ARG A 152 -7.97 -19.83 -5.38
N THR A 153 -7.57 -20.82 -4.58
CA THR A 153 -8.00 -22.22 -4.77
C THR A 153 -9.28 -22.57 -4.00
N SER A 154 -9.49 -21.95 -2.82
CA SER A 154 -10.64 -22.22 -1.96
C SER A 154 -11.91 -21.47 -2.34
N THR A 155 -11.78 -20.33 -3.04
CA THR A 155 -12.89 -19.40 -3.25
C THR A 155 -13.50 -19.48 -4.66
N LYS A 156 -13.26 -20.58 -5.38
CA LYS A 156 -13.94 -20.82 -6.66
C LYS A 156 -15.43 -21.05 -6.43
N SER A 157 -16.22 -20.01 -6.68
CA SER A 157 -17.68 -20.08 -6.65
C SER A 157 -18.21 -20.25 -8.07
N GLU A 158 -19.12 -21.21 -8.26
CA GLU A 158 -19.90 -21.35 -9.50
C GLU A 158 -21.41 -21.23 -9.17
N PRO A 159 -22.12 -20.23 -9.72
CA PRO A 159 -21.62 -19.15 -10.58
C PRO A 159 -20.73 -18.15 -9.81
N GLU A 160 -19.88 -17.44 -10.55
CA GLU A 160 -19.02 -16.36 -10.03
C GLU A 160 -19.89 -15.13 -9.72
N PRO A 161 -19.97 -14.65 -8.46
CA PRO A 161 -20.75 -13.46 -8.12
C PRO A 161 -20.15 -12.23 -8.79
N SER A 162 -21.00 -11.43 -9.41
CA SER A 162 -20.66 -10.15 -10.01
C SER A 162 -20.61 -9.04 -8.96
N ILE A 163 -19.52 -8.29 -8.93
CA ILE A 163 -19.23 -7.35 -7.85
C ILE A 163 -19.02 -5.95 -8.41
N PHE A 164 -19.73 -4.98 -7.84
CA PHE A 164 -19.42 -3.57 -7.95
C PHE A 164 -18.68 -3.10 -6.69
N PHE A 165 -17.53 -2.43 -6.86
CA PHE A 165 -16.78 -1.86 -5.74
C PHE A 165 -16.83 -0.33 -5.80
N GLN A 166 -17.46 0.30 -4.82
CA GLN A 166 -17.61 1.74 -4.70
C GLN A 166 -16.50 2.30 -3.79
N ILE A 167 -15.57 3.08 -4.33
CA ILE A 167 -14.45 3.66 -3.55
C ILE A 167 -14.71 5.08 -3.04
N SER A 168 -15.81 5.72 -3.48
CA SER A 168 -16.15 7.10 -3.12
C SER A 168 -17.65 7.24 -2.89
N ASP A 169 -18.03 8.07 -1.93
CA ASP A 169 -19.43 8.38 -1.64
C ASP A 169 -19.96 9.55 -2.49
N GLU A 170 -19.14 10.55 -2.78
CA GLU A 170 -19.61 11.76 -3.47
C GLU A 170 -19.95 11.50 -4.94
N GLN A 171 -19.07 10.78 -5.63
CA GLN A 171 -19.22 10.33 -7.02
C GLN A 171 -18.94 8.83 -7.07
N LEU A 172 -19.61 8.11 -7.98
CA LEU A 172 -19.45 6.66 -8.17
C LEU A 172 -18.13 6.33 -8.87
N TYR A 173 -17.03 6.46 -8.14
CA TYR A 173 -15.76 5.89 -8.57
C TYR A 173 -15.70 4.41 -8.21
N THR A 174 -15.11 3.65 -9.12
CA THR A 174 -14.80 2.23 -8.94
C THR A 174 -13.36 1.96 -9.34
N VAL A 175 -12.98 0.69 -9.43
CA VAL A 175 -11.65 0.23 -9.81
C VAL A 175 -11.76 -0.84 -10.89
N ASN A 176 -10.84 -0.85 -11.86
CA ASN A 176 -10.76 -1.91 -12.86
C ASN A 176 -10.01 -3.15 -12.34
N GLY A 177 -9.75 -4.13 -13.22
CA GLY A 177 -9.04 -5.36 -12.90
C GLY A 177 -7.55 -5.20 -12.62
N ASP A 178 -6.92 -4.12 -13.10
CA ASP A 178 -5.50 -3.85 -12.86
C ASP A 178 -5.23 -3.31 -11.45
N HIS A 179 -6.21 -2.64 -10.84
CA HIS A 179 -6.08 -2.14 -9.47
C HIS A 179 -6.01 -3.29 -8.44
N LEU A 180 -5.25 -3.12 -7.34
CA LEU A 180 -5.09 -4.17 -6.31
C LEU A 180 -6.43 -4.68 -5.74
N ILE A 181 -7.41 -3.79 -5.57
CA ILE A 181 -8.78 -4.15 -5.14
C ILE A 181 -9.48 -5.01 -6.21
N GLY A 182 -9.34 -4.68 -7.49
CA GLY A 182 -9.90 -5.47 -8.59
C GLY A 182 -9.26 -6.86 -8.66
N GLN A 183 -7.93 -6.94 -8.52
CA GLN A 183 -7.22 -8.22 -8.44
C GLN A 183 -7.66 -9.04 -7.21
N ALA A 184 -7.94 -8.39 -6.08
CA ALA A 184 -8.44 -9.05 -4.87
C ALA A 184 -9.85 -9.62 -5.07
N ILE A 185 -10.74 -8.88 -5.76
CA ILE A 185 -12.07 -9.37 -6.15
C ILE A 185 -11.94 -10.67 -6.95
N THR A 186 -11.09 -10.69 -7.99
CA THR A 186 -10.85 -11.89 -8.80
C THR A 186 -10.19 -13.01 -8.00
N ALA A 187 -9.23 -12.69 -7.12
CA ALA A 187 -8.58 -13.69 -6.27
C ALA A 187 -9.57 -14.38 -5.31
N CYS A 188 -10.60 -13.64 -4.87
CA CYS A 188 -11.71 -14.14 -4.06
C CYS A 188 -12.83 -14.78 -4.91
N GLY A 189 -12.61 -15.02 -6.20
CA GLY A 189 -13.58 -15.68 -7.07
C GLY A 189 -14.83 -14.85 -7.35
N GLY A 190 -14.72 -13.54 -7.37
CA GLY A 190 -15.76 -12.63 -7.83
C GLY A 190 -15.38 -11.95 -9.16
N ARG A 191 -16.40 -11.63 -9.96
CA ARG A 191 -16.25 -10.93 -11.24
C ARG A 191 -16.45 -9.44 -11.05
N ASN A 192 -15.40 -8.64 -11.18
CA ASN A 192 -15.53 -7.19 -11.19
C ASN A 192 -16.32 -6.73 -12.43
N ILE A 193 -17.50 -6.12 -12.25
CA ILE A 193 -18.35 -5.71 -13.38
C ILE A 193 -17.71 -4.64 -14.28
N PHE A 194 -16.75 -3.88 -13.76
CA PHE A 194 -15.99 -2.85 -14.48
C PHE A 194 -14.52 -3.23 -14.65
N GLY A 195 -14.19 -4.52 -14.53
CA GLY A 195 -12.81 -5.03 -14.58
C GLY A 195 -12.06 -4.71 -15.87
N GLU A 196 -12.77 -4.64 -17.00
CA GLU A 196 -12.20 -4.46 -18.34
C GLU A 196 -12.13 -2.99 -18.80
N LEU A 197 -12.41 -2.02 -17.92
CA LEU A 197 -12.29 -0.59 -18.27
C LEU A 197 -10.81 -0.18 -18.37
N ASP A 198 -10.49 0.65 -19.38
CA ASP A 198 -9.12 1.14 -19.63
C ASP A 198 -8.56 2.00 -18.49
N MET A 199 -9.44 2.78 -17.83
CA MET A 199 -9.05 3.65 -16.71
C MET A 199 -9.05 2.84 -15.42
N VAL A 200 -7.93 2.88 -14.68
CA VAL A 200 -7.75 2.10 -13.43
C VAL A 200 -8.76 2.47 -12.35
N VAL A 201 -9.08 3.77 -12.23
CA VAL A 201 -10.05 4.31 -11.27
C VAL A 201 -11.09 5.16 -12.03
N PRO A 202 -12.07 4.53 -12.70
CA PRO A 202 -13.06 5.26 -13.49
C PRO A 202 -14.20 5.78 -12.62
N MET A 203 -14.76 6.92 -13.02
CA MET A 203 -16.10 7.34 -12.60
C MET A 203 -17.13 6.65 -13.51
N VAL A 204 -18.12 5.99 -12.91
CA VAL A 204 -19.23 5.35 -13.62
C VAL A 204 -20.55 6.06 -13.33
N SER A 205 -21.54 5.86 -14.19
CA SER A 205 -22.89 6.40 -13.97
C SER A 205 -23.72 5.44 -13.11
N LEU A 206 -24.72 5.97 -12.39
CA LEU A 206 -25.67 5.13 -11.67
C LEU A 206 -26.39 4.15 -12.61
N GLU A 207 -26.83 4.62 -13.78
CA GLU A 207 -27.49 3.81 -14.80
C GLU A 207 -26.62 2.62 -15.23
N SER A 208 -25.31 2.84 -15.42
CA SER A 208 -24.37 1.77 -15.77
C SER A 208 -24.24 0.71 -14.67
N VAL A 209 -24.33 1.10 -13.39
CA VAL A 209 -24.30 0.14 -12.27
C VAL A 209 -25.62 -0.64 -12.21
N LEU A 210 -26.76 0.03 -12.36
CA LEU A 210 -28.07 -0.60 -12.33
C LEU A 210 -28.27 -1.57 -13.50
N ASP A 211 -27.88 -1.17 -14.71
CA ASP A 211 -27.95 -2.01 -15.91
C ASP A 211 -27.05 -3.25 -15.80
N ALA A 212 -25.91 -3.13 -15.11
CA ALA A 212 -25.00 -4.24 -14.86
C ALA A 212 -25.54 -5.24 -13.82
N ASN A 213 -26.49 -4.81 -12.99
CA ASN A 213 -27.19 -5.62 -11.98
C ASN A 213 -26.25 -6.56 -11.19
N PRO A 214 -25.28 -6.01 -10.42
CA PRO A 214 -24.30 -6.81 -9.69
C PRO A 214 -24.94 -7.66 -8.59
N ASP A 215 -24.38 -8.85 -8.34
CA ASP A 215 -24.83 -9.72 -7.24
C ASP A 215 -24.41 -9.15 -5.87
N LEU A 216 -23.32 -8.38 -5.82
CA LEU A 216 -22.79 -7.76 -4.60
C LEU A 216 -22.31 -6.33 -4.86
N ILE A 217 -22.61 -5.44 -3.91
CA ILE A 217 -22.06 -4.09 -3.84
C ILE A 217 -21.17 -4.00 -2.60
N LEU A 218 -19.89 -3.72 -2.83
CA LEU A 218 -18.91 -3.48 -1.78
C LEU A 218 -18.60 -1.99 -1.73
N VAL A 219 -18.74 -1.39 -0.55
CA VAL A 219 -18.52 0.05 -0.34
C VAL A 219 -17.31 0.27 0.54
N ALA A 220 -16.35 1.07 0.08
CA ALA A 220 -15.25 1.54 0.91
C ALA A 220 -15.80 2.44 2.02
N SER A 221 -15.59 2.01 3.26
CA SER A 221 -16.09 2.72 4.44
C SER A 221 -14.97 3.51 5.12
N PRO A 222 -15.15 4.82 5.37
CA PRO A 222 -14.19 5.61 6.14
C PRO A 222 -14.29 5.37 7.66
N TYR A 223 -15.39 4.80 8.17
CA TYR A 223 -15.60 4.54 9.60
C TYR A 223 -16.66 3.46 9.84
N GLU A 224 -16.64 2.84 11.02
CA GLU A 224 -17.65 1.83 11.37
C GLU A 224 -19.08 2.42 11.38
N GLY A 225 -20.03 1.72 10.74
CA GLY A 225 -21.42 2.17 10.63
C GLY A 225 -21.68 3.21 9.54
N PHE A 226 -20.71 3.45 8.63
CA PHE A 226 -20.92 4.29 7.45
C PHE A 226 -22.09 3.78 6.59
N VAL A 227 -22.97 4.71 6.20
CA VAL A 227 -24.06 4.48 5.25
C VAL A 227 -23.79 5.36 4.05
N THR A 228 -23.71 4.75 2.87
CA THR A 228 -23.46 5.51 1.63
C THR A 228 -24.71 6.29 1.21
N ARG A 229 -24.52 7.45 0.59
CA ARG A 229 -25.63 8.22 -0.01
C ARG A 229 -26.36 7.48 -1.13
N TRP A 230 -25.77 6.41 -1.64
CA TRP A 230 -26.32 5.61 -2.73
C TRP A 230 -27.18 4.44 -2.23
N SER A 231 -27.37 4.28 -0.91
CA SER A 231 -28.12 3.16 -0.32
C SER A 231 -29.51 2.97 -0.93
N ASP A 232 -30.30 4.03 -1.08
CA ASP A 232 -31.64 3.94 -1.68
C ASP A 232 -31.62 3.42 -3.13
N ALA A 233 -30.56 3.72 -3.88
CA ALA A 233 -30.40 3.23 -5.24
C ALA A 233 -30.03 1.74 -5.29
N TRP A 234 -29.26 1.29 -4.31
CA TRP A 234 -28.85 -0.11 -4.16
C TRP A 234 -29.98 -1.00 -3.64
N ASP A 235 -30.82 -0.49 -2.73
CA ASP A 235 -32.00 -1.21 -2.25
C ASP A 235 -33.00 -1.55 -3.38
N GLY A 236 -32.92 -0.82 -4.51
CA GLY A 236 -33.71 -1.08 -5.71
C GLY A 236 -33.26 -2.28 -6.55
N LEU A 237 -32.08 -2.87 -6.27
CA LEU A 237 -31.50 -3.98 -7.05
C LEU A 237 -32.02 -5.37 -6.63
N GLY A 238 -32.79 -5.46 -5.55
CA GLY A 238 -33.50 -6.70 -5.13
C GLY A 238 -32.82 -7.48 -4.03
#